data_AF-A0A5K7YPP4-F1
#
_entry.id   AF-A0A5K7YPP4-F1
#
_cell.length_a   1.000
_cell.length_b   1.000
_cell.length_c   1.000
_cell.angle_alpha   90.00
_cell.angle_beta   90.00
_cell.angle_gamma   90.00
#
_symmetry.space_group_name_H-M   'P 1'
#
loop_
_entity.id
_entity.type
_entity.pdbx_description
1 polymer ?
#
loop_
_entity_poly.entity_id
_entity_poly.type
_entity_poly.pdbx_seq_one_letter_code
_entity_poly.pdbx_strand_id
1 'polypeptide(L)'
;MTEANAQKLKAERQQARQDEIDRNAVEGKFGQGKRRYSLNRIMTKLSHTSETAIMLSFLVMNLKRWLATLLFFVFHRARMRMVKRDFCITLGCQAF
;
A
#
# COMPACT_ATOMS: atom_id res chain seq x y z
N MET A 1 -13.38 41.48 -12.08
CA MET A 1 -13.89 40.21 -11.52
C MET A 1 -13.59 40.19 -10.04
N THR A 2 -14.58 39.90 -9.20
CA THR A 2 -14.51 40.02 -7.73
C THR A 2 -13.48 39.06 -7.13
N GLU A 3 -12.76 39.50 -6.09
CA GLU A 3 -11.73 38.70 -5.39
C GLU A 3 -12.25 37.36 -4.88
N ALA A 4 -13.53 37.32 -4.48
CA ALA A 4 -14.23 36.10 -4.10
C ALA A 4 -14.31 35.05 -5.22
N ASN A 5 -14.46 35.47 -6.48
CA ASN A 5 -14.48 34.54 -7.63
C ASN A 5 -13.08 33.98 -7.93
N ALA A 6 -12.03 34.78 -7.74
CA ALA A 6 -10.65 34.33 -7.93
C ALA A 6 -10.24 33.29 -6.87
N GLN A 7 -10.68 33.48 -5.62
CA GLN A 7 -10.46 32.52 -4.53
C GLN A 7 -11.24 31.21 -4.76
N LYS A 8 -12.50 31.31 -5.17
CA LYS A 8 -13.33 30.14 -5.50
C LYS A 8 -12.72 29.30 -6.63
N LEU A 9 -12.25 29.94 -7.69
CA LEU A 9 -11.60 29.25 -8.81
C LEU A 9 -10.28 28.56 -8.39
N LYS A 10 -9.51 29.15 -7.47
CA LYS A 10 -8.32 28.50 -6.90
C LYS A 10 -8.68 27.26 -6.08
N ALA A 11 -9.72 27.34 -5.25
CA ALA A 11 -10.18 26.22 -4.44
C ALA A 11 -10.69 25.07 -5.33
N GLU A 12 -11.49 25.36 -6.35
CA GLU A 12 -11.99 24.37 -7.31
C GLU A 12 -10.86 23.66 -8.06
N ARG A 13 -9.83 24.40 -8.50
CA ARG A 13 -8.63 23.81 -9.13
C ARG A 13 -7.87 22.90 -8.19
N GLN A 14 -7.75 23.28 -6.92
CA GLN A 14 -7.05 22.49 -5.93
C GLN A 14 -7.81 21.21 -5.57
N GLN A 15 -9.14 21.30 -5.48
CA GLN A 15 -10.01 20.14 -5.29
C GLN A 15 -9.93 19.20 -6.49
N ALA A 16 -10.06 19.70 -7.73
CA ALA A 16 -9.94 18.88 -8.93
C ALA A 16 -8.59 18.15 -9.03
N ARG A 17 -7.50 18.82 -8.63
CA ARG A 17 -6.17 18.19 -8.56
C ARG A 17 -6.13 17.07 -7.52
N GLN A 18 -6.75 17.27 -6.37
CA GLN A 18 -6.80 16.25 -5.31
C GLN A 18 -7.64 15.05 -5.75
N ASP A 19 -8.80 15.28 -6.35
CA ASP A 19 -9.68 14.24 -6.89
C ASP A 19 -8.95 13.41 -7.96
N GLU A 20 -8.14 14.05 -8.80
CA GLU A 20 -7.33 13.36 -9.81
C GLU A 20 -6.22 12.50 -9.19
N ILE A 21 -5.54 12.99 -8.15
CA ILE A 21 -4.53 12.23 -7.40
C ILE A 21 -5.16 10.97 -6.77
N ASP A 22 -6.33 11.13 -6.15
CA ASP A 22 -7.02 10.03 -5.49
C ASP A 22 -7.52 9.01 -6.52
N ARG A 23 -8.07 9.48 -7.66
CA ARG A 23 -8.46 8.61 -8.78
C ARG A 23 -7.27 7.80 -9.31
N ASN A 24 -6.12 8.45 -9.53
CA ASN A 24 -4.92 7.78 -10.04
C ASN A 24 -4.45 6.66 -9.10
N ALA A 25 -4.51 6.89 -7.78
CA ALA A 25 -4.17 5.87 -6.79
C ALA A 25 -5.13 4.67 -6.85
N VAL A 26 -6.43 4.93 -7.00
CA VAL A 26 -7.48 3.91 -7.12
C VAL A 26 -7.31 3.10 -8.41
N GLU A 27 -7.24 3.76 -9.57
CA GLU A 27 -7.05 3.11 -10.87
C GLU A 27 -5.77 2.27 -10.91
N GLY A 28 -4.69 2.75 -10.29
CA GLY A 28 -3.46 1.99 -10.14
C GLY A 28 -3.66 0.68 -9.37
N LYS A 29 -4.42 0.68 -8.27
CA LYS A 29 -4.74 -0.54 -7.50
C LYS A 29 -5.63 -1.49 -8.27
N PHE A 30 -6.65 -0.99 -8.96
CA PHE A 30 -7.49 -1.82 -9.83
C PHE A 30 -6.68 -2.42 -10.98
N GLY A 31 -5.76 -1.66 -11.60
CA GLY A 31 -4.86 -2.15 -12.63
C GLY A 31 -3.95 -3.28 -12.12
N GLN A 32 -3.40 -3.14 -10.91
CA GLN A 32 -2.64 -4.20 -10.25
C GLN A 32 -3.50 -5.43 -9.96
N GLY A 33 -4.73 -5.24 -9.47
CA GLY A 33 -5.70 -6.31 -9.26
C GLY A 33 -5.99 -7.08 -10.54
N LYS A 34 -6.24 -6.38 -11.65
CA LYS A 34 -6.50 -6.99 -12.96
C LYS A 34 -5.29 -7.75 -13.51
N ARG A 35 -4.06 -7.21 -13.40
CA ARG A 35 -2.84 -7.80 -13.96
C ARG A 35 -2.22 -8.91 -13.09
N ARG A 36 -2.08 -8.69 -11.78
CA ARG A 36 -1.40 -9.63 -10.86
C ARG A 36 -2.35 -10.60 -10.18
N TYR A 37 -3.61 -10.22 -9.98
CA TYR A 37 -4.60 -11.02 -9.25
C TYR A 37 -5.72 -11.51 -10.18
N SER A 38 -5.57 -11.32 -11.50
CA SER A 38 -6.47 -11.84 -12.53
C SER A 38 -7.95 -11.49 -12.31
N LEU A 39 -8.26 -10.31 -11.74
CA LEU A 39 -9.64 -9.86 -11.53
C LEU A 39 -10.48 -9.89 -12.82
N ASN A 40 -9.86 -9.67 -13.99
CA ASN A 40 -10.54 -9.74 -15.29
C ASN A 40 -10.91 -11.17 -15.72
N ARG A 41 -10.37 -12.21 -15.07
CA ARG A 41 -10.59 -13.63 -15.41
C ARG A 41 -11.60 -14.30 -14.46
N ILE A 42 -12.32 -13.54 -13.64
CA ILE A 42 -13.40 -14.08 -12.82
C ILE A 42 -14.61 -14.28 -13.74
N MET A 43 -14.70 -15.48 -14.34
CA MET A 43 -15.77 -15.91 -15.25
C MET A 43 -16.69 -16.95 -14.61
N THR A 44 -16.92 -16.82 -13.31
CA THR A 44 -17.76 -17.76 -12.57
C THR A 44 -19.20 -17.68 -13.07
N LYS A 45 -19.84 -18.83 -13.28
CA LYS A 45 -21.19 -18.91 -13.85
C LYS A 45 -22.30 -18.43 -12.91
N LEU A 46 -22.04 -18.30 -11.60
CA LEU A 46 -23.01 -17.92 -10.58
C LEU A 46 -22.57 -16.63 -9.87
N SER A 47 -23.53 -15.71 -9.64
CA SER A 47 -23.30 -14.39 -9.03
C SER A 47 -22.59 -14.48 -7.67
N HIS A 48 -23.07 -15.37 -6.79
CA HIS A 48 -22.48 -15.57 -5.47
C HIS A 48 -21.00 -16.02 -5.53
N THR A 49 -20.65 -16.87 -6.49
CA THR A 49 -19.26 -17.33 -6.67
C THR A 49 -18.35 -16.24 -7.25
N SER A 50 -18.87 -15.33 -8.08
CA SER A 50 -18.10 -14.17 -8.54
C SER A 50 -17.82 -13.20 -7.40
N GLU A 51 -18.84 -12.90 -6.58
CA GLU A 51 -18.71 -11.97 -5.47
C GLU A 51 -17.65 -12.45 -4.47
N THR A 52 -17.73 -13.72 -4.07
CA THR A 52 -16.74 -14.34 -3.17
C THR A 52 -15.33 -14.37 -3.77
N ALA A 53 -15.18 -14.66 -5.07
CA ALA A 53 -13.88 -14.62 -5.74
C ALA A 53 -13.28 -13.20 -5.79
N ILE A 54 -14.12 -12.19 -6.03
CA ILE A 54 -13.72 -10.78 -6.00
C ILE A 54 -13.27 -10.38 -4.59
N MET A 55 -14.09 -10.70 -3.57
CA MET A 55 -13.76 -10.42 -2.17
C MET A 55 -12.45 -11.07 -1.74
N LEU A 56 -12.24 -12.34 -2.09
CA LEU A 56 -11.00 -13.06 -1.78
C LEU A 56 -9.79 -12.41 -2.46
N SER A 57 -9.94 -11.97 -3.70
CA SER A 57 -8.86 -11.27 -4.43
C SER A 57 -8.46 -9.97 -3.73
N PHE A 58 -9.43 -9.18 -3.27
CA PHE A 58 -9.17 -7.98 -2.48
C PHE A 58 -8.55 -8.31 -1.12
N LEU A 59 -9.03 -9.36 -0.44
CA LEU A 59 -8.47 -9.82 0.83
C LEU A 59 -6.99 -10.16 0.68
N VAL A 60 -6.63 -11.01 -0.28
CA VAL A 60 -5.24 -11.43 -0.53
C VAL A 60 -4.35 -10.23 -0.91
N MET A 61 -4.87 -9.28 -1.71
CA MET A 61 -4.13 -8.07 -2.05
C MET A 61 -3.77 -7.23 -0.81
N ASN A 62 -4.71 -7.11 0.14
CA ASN A 62 -4.47 -6.42 1.41
C ASN A 62 -3.52 -7.22 2.31
N LEU A 63 -3.72 -8.53 2.46
CA LEU A 63 -2.86 -9.39 3.29
C LEU A 63 -1.40 -9.34 2.86
N LYS A 64 -1.13 -9.37 1.55
CA LYS A 64 0.24 -9.28 1.03
C LYS A 64 0.94 -8.00 1.50
N ARG A 65 0.22 -6.87 1.54
CA ARG A 65 0.77 -5.59 2.01
C ARG A 65 1.12 -5.66 3.50
N TRP A 66 0.23 -6.20 4.31
CA TRP A 66 0.47 -6.37 5.75
C TRP A 66 1.63 -7.32 6.04
N LEU A 67 1.66 -8.48 5.37
CA LEU A 67 2.73 -9.46 5.54
C LEU A 67 4.09 -8.89 5.14
N ALA A 68 4.17 -8.14 4.03
CA ALA A 68 5.42 -7.49 3.64
C ALA A 68 5.91 -6.49 4.70
N THR A 69 5.01 -5.70 5.30
CA THR A 69 5.35 -4.77 6.38
C THR A 69 5.83 -5.50 7.63
N LEU A 70 5.15 -6.57 8.04
CA LEU A 70 5.53 -7.37 9.20
C LEU A 70 6.88 -8.04 8.99
N LEU A 71 7.10 -8.66 7.83
CA LEU A 71 8.38 -9.29 7.49
C LEU A 71 9.51 -8.26 7.45
N PHE A 72 9.28 -7.09 6.85
CA PHE A 72 10.25 -6.00 6.84
C PHE A 72 10.59 -5.54 8.26
N PHE A 73 9.59 -5.39 9.12
CA PHE A 73 9.78 -4.99 10.51
C PHE A 73 10.55 -6.03 11.31
N VAL A 74 10.21 -7.33 11.18
CA VAL A 74 10.91 -8.43 11.84
C VAL A 74 12.35 -8.52 11.34
N PHE A 75 12.58 -8.45 10.03
CA PHE A 75 13.91 -8.48 9.45
C PHE A 75 14.75 -7.28 9.89
N HIS A 76 14.17 -6.07 9.91
CA HIS A 76 14.83 -4.88 10.40
C HIS A 76 15.18 -5.00 11.89
N ARG A 77 14.24 -5.48 12.72
CA ARG A 77 14.47 -5.75 14.15
C ARG A 77 15.57 -6.79 14.35
N ALA A 78 15.58 -7.88 13.58
CA ALA A 78 16.62 -8.91 13.65
C ALA A 78 17.99 -8.37 13.25
N ARG A 79 18.07 -7.60 12.15
CA ARG A 79 19.29 -6.93 11.71
C ARG A 79 19.83 -5.96 12.77
N MET A 80 18.97 -5.12 13.33
CA MET A 80 19.35 -4.19 14.41
C MET A 80 19.82 -4.93 15.67
N ARG A 81 19.23 -6.08 16.00
CA ARG A 81 19.70 -6.92 17.11
C ARG A 81 21.05 -7.54 16.83
N MET A 82 21.31 -8.03 15.62
CA MET A 82 22.63 -8.56 15.24
C MET A 82 23.69 -7.46 15.31
N VAL A 83 23.45 -6.29 14.70
CA VAL A 83 24.39 -5.15 14.77
C VAL A 83 24.66 -4.72 16.21
N LYS A 84 23.63 -4.64 17.08
CA LYS A 84 23.83 -4.34 18.51
C LYS A 84 24.62 -5.43 19.22
N ARG A 85 24.40 -6.71 18.89
CA ARG A 85 25.13 -7.84 19.48
C ARG A 85 26.59 -7.81 19.05
N ASP A 86 26.88 -7.54 17.79
CA ASP A 86 28.25 -7.43 17.27
C ASP A 86 28.98 -6.22 17.86
N PHE A 87 28.30 -5.08 18.05
CA PHE A 87 28.83 -3.91 18.74
C PHE A 87 29.08 -4.17 20.23
N CYS A 88 28.21 -4.93 20.90
CA CYS A 88 28.41 -5.34 22.29
C CYS A 88 29.57 -6.33 22.44
N ILE A 89 29.75 -7.27 21.49
CA ILE A 89 30.89 -8.19 21.47
C ILE A 89 32.20 -7.43 21.21
N THR A 90 32.22 -6.49 20.26
CA THR A 90 33.43 -5.69 19.98
C THR A 90 33.79 -4.76 21.14
N LEU A 91 32.81 -4.11 21.79
CA LEU A 91 33.06 -3.33 23.00
C LEU A 91 33.42 -4.18 24.23
N GLY A 92 32.82 -5.37 24.38
CA GLY A 92 33.12 -6.29 25.47
C GLY A 92 34.48 -6.98 25.32
N CYS A 93 34.98 -7.14 24.09
CA CYS A 93 36.31 -7.68 23.81
C CYS A 93 37.43 -6.64 24.01
N GLN A 94 37.10 -5.35 24.06
CA GLN A 94 38.04 -4.26 24.32
C GLN A 94 38.15 -3.89 25.81
N ALA A 95 37.38 -4.56 26.68
CA ALA A 95 37.32 -4.32 28.12
C ALA A 95 38.01 -5.41 28.98
N PHE A 96 38.83 -6.28 28.36
CA PHE A 96 39.72 -7.24 29.02
C PHE A 96 41.15 -7.06 28.53
#